data_AF-A0A0F9C9C3-F1
#
_entry.id   AF-A0A0F9C9C3-F1
#
_cell.length_a   1.000
_cell.length_b   1.000
_cell.length_c   1.000
_cell.angle_alpha   90.00
_cell.angle_beta   90.00
_cell.angle_gamma   90.00
#
_symmetry.space_group_name_H-M   'P 1'
#
loop_
_entity.id
_entity.type
_entity.pdbx_description
1 polymer ?
#
loop_
_entity_poly.entity_id
_entity_poly.type
_entity_poly.pdbx_seq_one_letter_code
_entity_poly.pdbx_strand_id
1 'polypeptide(L)'
;GNDDYYNGVTIEVIDTNFNINIVSTISDYDGGTFTITLTGTPTTSDFYGTIPELPEECHDLMVLMATTKLLASPGAALDPESFQFFVNERNVLLKDFKDWMSTRKSGSSHTRVTELIG
;
A
#
# COMPACT_ATOMS: atom_id res chain seq x y z
N GLY A 1 9.89 -6.36 -19.75
CA GLY A 1 9.52 -7.68 -20.29
C GLY A 1 8.79 -8.47 -19.22
N ASN A 2 8.55 -9.77 -19.40
CA ASN A 2 8.03 -10.61 -18.32
C ASN A 2 8.96 -10.56 -17.09
N ASP A 3 10.26 -10.38 -17.29
CA ASP A 3 11.30 -10.33 -16.25
C ASP A 3 11.27 -9.04 -15.40
N ASP A 4 10.50 -8.02 -15.79
CA ASP A 4 10.43 -6.77 -15.01
C ASP A 4 9.16 -6.65 -14.18
N TYR A 5 8.26 -7.64 -14.26
CA TYR A 5 6.88 -7.48 -13.79
C TYR A 5 6.76 -7.16 -12.30
N TYR A 6 7.62 -7.76 -11.46
CA TYR A 6 7.65 -7.51 -10.02
C TYR A 6 8.86 -6.67 -9.55
N ASN A 7 9.72 -6.23 -10.46
CA ASN A 7 10.87 -5.41 -10.08
C ASN A 7 10.39 -4.05 -9.51
N GLY A 8 10.92 -3.68 -8.36
CA GLY A 8 10.50 -2.49 -7.61
C GLY A 8 9.35 -2.73 -6.63
N VAL A 9 8.73 -3.91 -6.61
CA VAL A 9 7.71 -4.25 -5.61
C VAL A 9 8.37 -4.62 -4.29
N THR A 10 7.85 -4.07 -3.19
CA THR A 10 8.26 -4.45 -1.84
C THR A 10 7.54 -5.74 -1.42
N ILE A 11 8.29 -6.70 -0.88
CA ILE A 11 7.78 -7.95 -0.33
C ILE A 11 8.13 -8.10 1.15
N GLU A 12 7.28 -8.84 1.83
CA GLU A 12 7.44 -9.27 3.20
C GLU A 12 7.41 -10.79 3.32
N VAL A 13 8.25 -11.32 4.21
CA VAL A 13 8.23 -12.73 4.61
C VAL A 13 7.82 -12.80 6.08
N ILE A 14 6.76 -13.56 6.32
CA ILE A 14 6.06 -13.65 7.60
C ILE A 14 6.18 -15.09 8.11
N ASP A 15 6.64 -15.29 9.34
CA ASP A 15 6.68 -16.65 9.91
C ASP A 15 5.29 -17.19 10.28
N THR A 16 5.26 -18.45 10.70
CA THR A 16 4.05 -19.13 11.19
C THR A 16 3.43 -18.51 12.44
N ASN A 17 4.13 -17.60 13.12
CA ASN A 17 3.66 -16.85 14.28
C ASN A 17 3.26 -15.41 13.92
N PHE A 18 3.19 -15.06 12.63
CA PHE A 18 2.86 -13.73 12.10
C PHE A 18 3.89 -12.64 12.42
N ASN A 19 5.16 -13.00 12.64
CA ASN A 19 6.24 -12.02 12.74
C ASN A 19 6.80 -11.72 11.34
N ILE A 20 6.98 -10.44 11.02
CA ILE A 20 7.65 -9.99 9.80
C ILE A 20 9.16 -10.15 10.01
N ASN A 21 9.75 -11.12 9.30
CA ASN A 21 11.17 -11.47 9.43
C ASN A 21 12.05 -10.81 8.38
N ILE A 22 11.50 -10.61 7.18
CA ILE A 22 12.23 -10.04 6.04
C ILE A 22 11.31 -9.05 5.34
N VAL A 23 11.84 -7.84 5.07
CA VAL A 23 11.23 -6.87 4.17
C VAL A 23 12.29 -6.52 3.12
N SER A 24 11.98 -6.71 1.85
CA SER A 24 12.92 -6.48 0.75
C SER A 24 12.20 -5.96 -0.49
N THR A 25 12.88 -5.16 -1.28
CA THR A 25 12.43 -4.79 -2.62
C THR A 25 12.93 -5.83 -3.62
N ILE A 26 12.05 -6.28 -4.52
CA ILE A 26 12.42 -7.19 -5.61
C ILE A 26 13.26 -6.43 -6.65
N SER A 27 14.41 -6.97 -7.03
CA SER A 27 15.30 -6.36 -8.02
C SER A 27 15.67 -7.27 -9.19
N ASP A 28 15.35 -8.56 -9.10
CA ASP A 28 15.88 -9.60 -9.98
C ASP A 28 14.83 -10.65 -10.36
N TYR A 29 13.57 -10.25 -10.51
CA TYR A 29 12.52 -11.16 -10.94
C TYR A 29 12.87 -11.80 -12.29
N ASP A 30 12.82 -13.13 -12.34
CA ASP A 30 12.96 -13.90 -13.58
C ASP A 30 11.57 -14.38 -14.00
N GLY A 31 11.06 -13.87 -15.11
CA GLY A 31 9.74 -14.20 -15.63
C GLY A 31 9.67 -15.56 -16.34
N GLY A 32 10.81 -16.19 -16.61
CA GLY A 32 10.91 -17.53 -17.17
C GLY A 32 10.81 -18.63 -16.10
N THR A 33 11.37 -18.38 -14.91
CA THR A 33 11.34 -19.32 -13.78
C THR A 33 10.33 -18.92 -12.70
N PHE A 34 9.79 -17.71 -12.75
CA PHE A 34 8.92 -17.12 -11.73
C PHE A 34 9.60 -17.04 -10.36
N THR A 35 10.89 -16.69 -10.33
CA THR A 35 11.70 -16.65 -9.12
C THR A 35 12.30 -15.27 -8.86
N ILE A 36 12.64 -15.01 -7.59
CA ILE A 36 13.40 -13.85 -7.13
C ILE A 36 14.53 -14.35 -6.20
N THR A 37 15.59 -13.55 -6.03
CA THR A 37 16.57 -13.81 -4.97
C THR A 37 16.26 -12.93 -3.77
N LEU A 38 15.91 -13.56 -2.64
CA LEU A 38 15.72 -12.86 -1.38
C LEU A 38 16.98 -12.95 -0.52
N THR A 39 17.44 -11.83 0.00
CA THR A 39 18.51 -11.82 1.01
C THR A 39 17.91 -12.16 2.38
N GLY A 40 18.23 -13.33 2.92
CA GLY A 40 17.73 -13.80 4.22
C GLY A 40 17.70 -15.33 4.30
N THR A 41 17.09 -15.87 5.34
CA THR A 41 16.92 -17.33 5.51
C THR A 41 15.45 -17.69 5.71
N PRO A 42 14.59 -17.47 4.70
CA PRO A 42 13.18 -17.82 4.79
C PRO A 42 13.03 -19.34 4.92
N THR A 43 12.05 -19.77 5.70
CA THR A 43 11.71 -21.19 5.86
C THR A 43 10.60 -21.58 4.89
N THR A 44 10.49 -22.88 4.59
CA THR A 44 9.42 -23.39 3.71
C THR A 44 8.02 -23.24 4.30
N SER A 45 7.91 -22.94 5.59
CA SER A 45 6.65 -22.67 6.28
C SER A 45 6.29 -21.19 6.37
N ASP A 46 7.18 -20.30 5.92
CA ASP A 46 6.91 -18.86 5.94
C ASP A 46 5.87 -18.51 4.87
N PHE A 47 5.09 -17.48 5.16
CA PHE A 47 4.17 -16.85 4.22
C PHE A 47 4.86 -15.70 3.51
N TYR A 48 4.54 -15.52 2.23
CA TYR A 48 5.09 -14.46 1.39
C TYR A 48 3.98 -13.51 0.98
N GLY A 49 4.19 -12.22 1.18
CA GLY A 49 3.27 -11.16 0.80
C GLY A 49 3.99 -10.09 -0.01
N THR A 50 3.27 -9.45 -0.93
CA THR A 50 3.69 -8.13 -1.44
C THR A 50 3.11 -7.09 -0.51
N ILE A 51 3.93 -6.11 -0.11
CA ILE A 51 3.42 -4.94 0.57
C ILE A 51 2.75 -4.08 -0.51
N PRO A 52 1.42 -3.89 -0.48
CA PRO A 52 0.80 -2.95 -1.37
C PRO A 52 1.32 -1.57 -0.96
N GLU A 53 2.21 -1.02 -1.77
CA GLU A 53 2.58 0.37 -1.63
C GLU A 53 1.33 1.19 -1.90
N LEU A 54 0.79 1.74 -0.82
CA LEU A 54 -0.11 2.85 -0.96
C LEU A 54 0.71 3.93 -1.68
N PRO A 55 0.24 4.39 -2.84
CA PRO A 55 0.88 5.51 -3.52
C PRO A 55 1.04 6.67 -2.56
N GLU A 56 2.12 7.43 -2.72
CA GLU A 56 2.48 8.54 -1.84
C GLU A 56 1.29 9.50 -1.60
N GLU A 57 0.46 9.71 -2.62
CA GLU A 57 -0.74 10.55 -2.57
C GLU A 57 -1.81 10.04 -1.57
N CYS A 58 -1.78 8.76 -1.20
CA CYS A 58 -2.64 8.18 -0.19
C CYS A 58 -2.15 8.44 1.24
N HIS A 59 -0.84 8.59 1.45
CA HIS A 59 -0.26 8.72 2.78
C HIS A 59 -0.69 10.02 3.45
N ASP A 60 -0.61 11.14 2.74
CA ASP A 60 -1.00 12.44 3.26
C ASP A 60 -2.49 12.49 3.61
N LEU A 61 -3.34 11.89 2.77
CA LEU A 61 -4.77 11.77 3.05
C LEU A 61 -5.02 10.92 4.31
N MET A 62 -4.35 9.77 4.46
CA MET A 62 -4.50 8.90 5.62
C MET A 62 -4.06 9.58 6.91
N VAL A 63 -2.91 10.27 6.90
CA VAL A 63 -2.42 11.05 8.04
C VAL A 63 -3.43 12.13 8.40
N LEU A 64 -3.93 12.87 7.42
CA LEU A 64 -4.85 13.96 7.68
C LEU A 64 -6.24 13.48 8.14
N MET A 65 -6.70 12.32 7.68
CA MET A 65 -7.89 11.64 8.19
C MET A 65 -7.72 11.22 9.66
N ALA A 66 -6.57 10.65 10.02
CA ALA A 66 -6.27 10.29 11.40
C ALA A 66 -6.18 11.54 12.30
N THR A 67 -5.48 12.58 11.85
CA THR A 67 -5.36 13.86 12.55
C THR A 67 -6.73 14.51 12.76
N THR A 68 -7.55 14.67 11.72
CA THR A 68 -8.90 15.25 11.90
C THR A 68 -9.76 14.44 12.86
N LYS A 69 -9.65 13.11 12.87
CA LYS A 69 -10.39 12.26 13.82
C LYS A 69 -9.91 12.44 15.26
N LEU A 70 -8.61 12.59 15.48
CA LEU A 70 -8.03 12.88 16.79
C LEU A 70 -8.50 14.26 17.29
N LEU A 71 -8.43 15.27 16.42
CA LEU A 71 -8.81 16.65 16.74
C LEU A 71 -10.32 16.84 16.94
N ALA A 72 -11.15 15.95 16.39
CA ALA A 72 -12.59 15.94 16.64
C ALA A 72 -12.97 15.32 18.01
N SER A 73 -12.00 14.80 18.77
CA SER A 73 -12.26 14.18 20.06
C SER A 73 -12.65 15.24 21.11
N PRO A 74 -13.60 14.95 22.02
CA PRO A 74 -14.13 15.93 22.98
C PRO A 74 -13.12 16.49 24.00
N GLY A 75 -11.87 16.05 23.98
CA GLY A 75 -10.75 16.60 24.77
C GLY A 75 -9.73 17.41 23.96
N ALA A 76 -9.89 17.53 22.64
CA ALA A 76 -9.01 18.34 21.81
C ALA A 76 -9.36 19.83 22.03
N ALA A 77 -8.48 20.55 22.72
CA ALA A 77 -8.59 21.99 22.92
C ALA A 77 -8.13 22.74 21.65
N LEU A 78 -8.83 22.53 20.53
CA LEU A 78 -8.56 23.22 19.28
C LEU A 78 -9.61 24.29 19.03
N ASP A 79 -9.17 25.46 18.56
CA ASP A 79 -10.11 26.49 18.16
C ASP A 79 -10.90 26.05 16.90
N PRO A 80 -12.16 26.48 16.74
CA PRO A 80 -13.01 26.05 15.62
C PRO A 80 -12.48 26.41 14.24
N GLU A 81 -11.74 27.53 14.10
CA GLU A 81 -11.20 27.97 12.80
C GLU A 81 -10.06 27.06 12.34
N SER A 82 -9.14 26.72 13.25
CA SER A 82 -8.08 25.75 13.02
C SER A 82 -8.63 24.37 12.71
N PHE A 83 -9.69 23.92 13.39
CA PHE A 83 -10.32 22.63 13.07
C PHE A 83 -10.93 22.64 11.66
N GLN A 84 -11.59 23.73 11.30
CA GLN A 84 -12.18 23.88 9.97
C GLN A 84 -11.12 23.90 8.86
N PHE A 85 -9.93 24.47 9.12
CA PHE A 85 -8.79 24.41 8.22
C PHE A 85 -8.40 22.95 7.90
N PHE A 86 -8.20 22.12 8.93
CA PHE A 86 -7.86 20.70 8.73
C PHE A 86 -8.96 19.91 7.99
N VAL A 87 -10.23 20.25 8.22
CA VAL A 87 -11.35 19.65 7.48
C VAL A 87 -11.31 20.04 6.00
N ASN A 88 -10.99 21.29 5.69
CA ASN A 88 -10.88 21.78 4.31
C ASN A 88 -9.72 21.11 3.58
N GLU A 89 -8.54 21.07 4.19
CA GLU A 89 -7.35 20.39 3.64
C GLU A 89 -7.62 18.90 3.36
N ARG A 90 -8.31 18.22 4.29
CA ARG A 90 -8.73 16.82 4.10
C ARG A 90 -9.63 16.66 2.89
N ASN A 91 -10.56 17.59 2.67
CA ASN A 91 -11.47 17.51 1.54
C ASN A 91 -10.76 17.76 0.20
N VAL A 92 -9.72 18.61 0.18
CA VAL A 92 -8.85 18.83 -0.99
C VAL A 92 -8.07 17.55 -1.31
N LEU A 93 -7.34 16.99 -0.35
CA LEU A 93 -6.59 15.74 -0.56
C LEU A 93 -7.50 14.56 -0.92
N LEU A 94 -8.71 14.50 -0.38
CA LEU A 94 -9.69 13.48 -0.75
C LEU A 94 -10.15 13.63 -2.20
N LYS A 95 -10.27 14.86 -2.70
CA LYS A 95 -10.58 15.12 -4.11
C LYS A 95 -9.42 14.68 -5.00
N ASP A 96 -8.20 15.07 -4.66
CA ASP A 96 -7.01 14.73 -5.45
C ASP A 96 -6.80 13.20 -5.49
N PHE A 97 -6.99 12.52 -4.36
CA PHE A 97 -6.99 11.06 -4.30
C PHE A 97 -8.06 10.43 -5.21
N LYS A 98 -9.28 10.97 -5.24
CA LYS A 98 -10.35 10.45 -6.12
C LYS A 98 -10.02 10.67 -7.60
N ASP A 99 -9.50 11.83 -7.95
CA ASP A 99 -9.10 12.16 -9.32
C ASP A 99 -7.96 11.24 -9.76
N TRP A 100 -6.96 11.05 -8.91
CA TRP A 100 -5.86 10.13 -9.14
C TRP A 100 -6.32 8.65 -9.23
N MET A 101 -7.24 8.19 -8.38
CA MET A 101 -7.83 6.84 -8.51
C MET A 101 -8.57 6.67 -9.83
N SER A 102 -9.23 7.72 -10.32
CA SER A 102 -10.00 7.68 -11.55
C SER A 102 -9.12 7.47 -12.79
N THR A 103 -7.91 8.06 -12.82
CA THR A 103 -6.96 7.89 -13.93
C THR A 103 -6.36 6.49 -13.97
N ARG A 104 -6.14 5.85 -12.81
CA ARG A 104 -5.64 4.46 -12.74
C ARG A 104 -6.71 3.42 -13.03
N LYS A 105 -7.95 3.66 -12.58
CA LYS A 105 -9.08 2.76 -12.87
C LYS A 105 -9.43 2.74 -14.36
N SER A 106 -9.27 3.86 -15.09
CA SER A 106 -9.46 3.86 -16.54
C SER A 106 -8.40 3.06 -17.31
N GLY A 107 -7.23 2.82 -16.72
CA GLY A 107 -6.17 1.97 -17.30
C GLY A 107 -6.19 0.51 -16.82
N SER A 108 -7.03 0.18 -15.84
CA SER A 108 -7.06 -1.16 -15.24
C SER A 108 -8.10 -2.03 -15.94
N SER A 109 -7.66 -2.87 -16.89
CA SER A 109 -8.44 -4.04 -17.29
C SER A 109 -8.62 -4.92 -16.07
N HIS A 110 -9.87 -5.22 -15.68
CA HIS A 110 -10.15 -6.17 -14.61
C HIS A 110 -9.72 -7.56 -15.08
N THR A 111 -8.46 -7.94 -14.84
CA THR A 111 -8.09 -9.35 -14.86
C THR A 111 -8.68 -9.96 -13.60
N ARG A 112 -9.90 -10.50 -13.75
CA ARG A 112 -10.50 -11.37 -12.75
C ARG A 112 -9.56 -12.56 -12.62
N VAL A 113 -8.67 -12.54 -11.64
CA VAL A 113 -7.89 -13.72 -11.23
C VAL A 113 -8.89 -14.70 -10.65
N THR A 114 -9.54 -15.43 -11.55
CA THR A 114 -10.16 -16.70 -11.22
C THR A 114 -8.98 -17.64 -11.36
N GLU A 115 -8.32 -17.97 -10.26
CA GLU A 115 -7.41 -19.11 -10.24
C GLU A 115 -8.20 -20.29 -10.79
N LEU A 116 -7.85 -20.65 -12.02
CA LEU A 116 -8.24 -21.92 -12.60
C LEU A 116 -7.58 -22.97 -11.73
N ILE A 117 -8.37 -23.51 -10.80
CA ILE A 117 -8.08 -24.77 -10.14
C ILE A 117 -7.91 -25.79 -11.28
N GLY A 118 -6.64 -26.10 -11.58
CA GLY A 118 -6.22 -27.23 -12.39
C GLY A 118 -5.72 -28.33 -11.48
#